data_AF-A0A8J9Y8D2-F1
#
_entry.id   AF-A0A8J9Y8D2-F1
#
_cell.length_a   1.000
_cell.length_b   1.000
_cell.length_c   1.000
_cell.angle_alpha   90.00
_cell.angle_beta   90.00
_cell.angle_gamma   90.00
#
_symmetry.space_group_name_H-M   'P 1'
#
loop_
_entity.id
_entity.type
_entity.pdbx_description
1 polymer ?
#
loop_
_entity_poly.entity_id
_entity_poly.type
_entity_poly.pdbx_seq_one_letter_code
_entity_poly.pdbx_strand_id
1 'polypeptide(L)'
;MQVSRQRVGDQRRAIVRNKLLPQIEIDKIYEEVKCELQTTNTLEQKNILSLQIGQRMKWTEELNETIIRAYYKITELETNKTSYRKQLHHDFLSKFPHLSHISEQRIADQRRSIIKNKLMCSNKIEKIKREIATELQIRALEIESRNNVDINLSPEVQENVENQIQVQPNIIKRNEDIDKIFKACLEYYINIDPVKRNFIPRQRSSKRLAEIVDYINKIILPENLDSTISFKSFQTVLYCAAWTAAKANGAKIKNKPKDNMSKILKRQKPKWQLRLEKKVDDLRAKIGRLTQYIQAELLESLNFDFRRYVADLIYGRGSCSRSLCIPCGTKVPCDVPWRNIIENVTLHSPGEFSTNVLDKKLRFNVKTNVENYVDFHFSIIEVVNDPLLLDENIDVRKCRFNNEILRDPLHTYQVYSYSACRSAQSIKKLFEHCQCVHPVRDISSLKTKLGKDNRENSEDCLPSCVDSDLSTIYLSK
;
A
#
# COMPACT_ATOMS: atom_id res chain seq x y z
N MET A 1 13.36 34.83 10.19
CA MET A 1 13.49 34.58 8.74
C MET A 1 12.33 33.71 8.28
N GLN A 2 11.43 34.21 7.43
CA GLN A 2 10.38 33.39 6.83
C GLN A 2 10.94 32.72 5.58
N VAL A 3 11.13 31.41 5.62
CA VAL A 3 11.59 30.61 4.48
C VAL A 3 10.36 30.02 3.78
N SER A 4 10.28 30.14 2.46
CA SER A 4 9.14 29.62 1.70
C SER A 4 9.07 28.09 1.80
N ARG A 5 7.85 27.54 1.87
CA ARG A 5 7.61 26.08 1.88
C ARG A 5 8.26 25.38 0.69
N GLN A 6 8.32 26.07 -0.46
CA GLN A 6 9.00 25.62 -1.67
C GLN A 6 10.48 25.34 -1.40
N ARG A 7 11.18 26.32 -0.80
CA ARG A 7 12.63 26.27 -0.52
C ARG A 7 12.97 25.18 0.51
N VAL A 8 12.12 24.97 1.51
CA VAL A 8 12.24 23.85 2.45
C VAL A 8 12.05 22.50 1.74
N GLY A 9 11.09 22.42 0.81
CA GLY A 9 10.87 21.22 -0.01
C GLY A 9 12.03 20.90 -0.94
N ASP A 10 12.65 21.91 -1.55
CA ASP A 10 13.83 21.76 -2.39
C ASP A 10 15.06 21.32 -1.60
N GLN A 11 15.28 21.92 -0.43
CA GLN A 11 16.35 21.49 0.49
C GLN A 11 16.17 20.05 0.95
N ARG A 12 14.93 19.63 1.29
CA ARG A 12 14.64 18.23 1.63
C ARG A 12 14.98 17.28 0.48
N ARG A 13 14.59 17.62 -0.76
CA ARG A 13 14.90 16.80 -1.94
C ARG A 13 16.40 16.72 -2.18
N ALA A 14 17.13 17.81 -2.00
CA ALA A 14 18.59 17.84 -2.13
C ALA A 14 19.28 16.97 -1.08
N ILE A 15 18.85 17.02 0.19
CA ILE A 15 19.40 16.20 1.28
C ILE A 15 19.22 14.70 0.99
N VAL A 16 18.04 14.29 0.54
CA VAL A 16 17.74 12.88 0.23
C VAL A 16 18.45 12.41 -1.05
N ARG A 17 18.44 13.22 -2.12
CA ARG A 17 19.05 12.85 -3.41
C ARG A 17 20.57 12.75 -3.32
N ASN A 18 21.21 13.66 -2.59
CA ASN A 18 22.66 13.71 -2.47
C ASN A 18 23.20 12.90 -1.27
N LYS A 19 22.35 12.12 -0.59
CA LYS A 19 22.71 11.33 0.60
C LYS A 19 23.47 12.14 1.66
N LEU A 20 23.08 13.41 1.85
CA LEU A 20 23.77 14.31 2.78
C LEU A 20 23.58 13.92 4.25
N LEU A 21 22.62 13.02 4.52
CA LEU A 21 22.42 12.37 5.81
C LEU A 21 22.37 10.85 5.62
N PRO A 22 22.96 10.07 6.53
CA PRO A 22 22.74 8.63 6.60
C PRO A 22 21.25 8.29 6.73
N GLN A 23 20.79 7.21 6.09
CA GLN A 23 19.38 6.79 6.11
C GLN A 23 18.84 6.60 7.54
N ILE A 24 19.69 6.15 8.46
CA ILE A 24 19.36 5.97 9.88
C ILE A 24 18.96 7.30 10.54
N GLU A 25 19.63 8.41 10.20
CA GLU A 25 19.32 9.73 10.75
C GLU A 25 18.03 10.30 10.13
N ILE A 26 17.81 10.05 8.85
CA ILE A 26 16.55 10.41 8.17
C ILE A 26 15.37 9.67 8.82
N ASP A 27 15.53 8.38 9.11
CA ASP A 27 14.50 7.56 9.75
C ASP A 27 14.21 8.03 11.19
N LYS A 28 15.25 8.46 11.94
CA LYS A 28 15.10 9.07 13.27
C LYS A 28 14.30 10.38 13.20
N ILE A 29 14.67 11.30 12.30
CA ILE A 29 13.98 12.58 12.10
C ILE A 29 12.51 12.32 11.68
N TYR A 30 12.28 11.32 10.84
CA TYR A 30 10.93 10.96 10.40
C TYR A 30 10.06 10.46 11.57
N GLU A 31 10.58 9.59 12.44
CA GLU A 31 9.84 9.13 13.61
C GLU A 31 9.66 10.27 14.64
N GLU A 32 10.63 11.17 14.83
CA GLU A 32 10.50 12.36 15.70
C GLU A 32 9.37 13.30 15.25
N VAL A 33 9.38 13.72 13.98
CA VAL A 33 8.35 14.60 13.40
C VAL A 33 6.97 13.93 13.44
N LYS A 34 6.90 12.61 13.20
CA LYS A 34 5.66 11.86 13.31
C LYS A 34 5.13 11.83 14.74
N CYS A 35 5.99 11.78 15.74
CA CYS A 35 5.58 11.86 17.14
C CYS A 35 5.08 13.27 17.52
N GLU A 36 5.70 14.34 16.99
CA GLU A 36 5.23 15.73 17.20
C GLU A 36 3.87 16.04 16.55
N LEU A 37 3.61 15.46 15.37
CA LEU A 37 2.32 15.57 14.69
C LEU A 37 1.20 14.79 15.41
N GLN A 38 1.55 13.80 16.22
CA GLN A 38 0.57 13.08 17.06
C GLN A 38 0.22 13.86 18.32
N THR A 39 1.18 14.54 18.97
CA THR A 39 0.92 15.39 20.16
C THR A 39 0.13 16.66 19.86
N THR A 40 0.26 17.23 18.66
CA THR A 40 -0.48 18.44 18.25
C THR A 40 -1.97 18.18 18.00
N ASN A 41 -2.33 16.98 17.53
CA ASN A 41 -3.74 16.57 17.37
C ASN A 41 -4.49 16.37 18.71
N THR A 42 -3.77 16.22 19.83
CA THR A 42 -4.35 15.97 21.15
C THR A 42 -4.87 17.24 21.83
N LEU A 43 -4.40 18.43 21.42
CA LEU A 43 -4.85 19.72 21.96
C LEU A 43 -6.16 20.21 21.31
N GLU A 44 -6.41 19.87 20.04
CA GLU A 44 -7.62 20.29 19.32
C GLU A 44 -8.85 19.38 19.57
N GLN A 45 -8.66 18.17 20.10
CA GLN A 45 -9.75 17.19 20.27
C GLN A 45 -10.44 17.22 21.65
N LYS A 46 -10.23 18.27 22.46
CA LYS A 46 -10.90 18.39 23.78
C LYS A 46 -12.38 18.78 23.75
N ASN A 47 -12.97 19.03 22.58
CA ASN A 47 -14.41 19.26 22.46
C ASN A 47 -15.05 18.25 21.52
N ILE A 48 -15.84 17.35 22.09
CA ILE A 48 -17.17 16.87 21.64
C ILE A 48 -17.45 15.57 22.41
N LEU A 49 -18.15 15.71 23.54
CA LEU A 49 -18.86 14.61 24.19
C LEU A 49 -20.23 14.51 23.51
N SER A 50 -20.53 13.41 22.82
CA SER A 50 -21.92 12.98 22.68
C SER A 50 -21.99 11.46 22.49
N LEU A 51 -22.84 10.85 23.32
CA LEU A 51 -23.22 9.44 23.29
C LEU A 51 -24.13 9.17 22.09
N GLN A 52 -23.73 8.27 21.18
CA GLN A 52 -24.66 7.57 20.30
C GLN A 52 -24.35 6.07 20.27
N ILE A 53 -25.30 5.30 20.76
CA ILE A 53 -25.32 3.82 20.75
C ILE A 53 -25.41 3.37 19.28
N GLY A 54 -24.37 2.70 18.79
CA GLY A 54 -24.32 2.15 17.43
C GLY A 54 -23.05 2.51 16.65
N GLN A 55 -22.26 3.50 17.09
CA GLN A 55 -20.97 3.78 16.47
C GLN A 55 -19.87 2.86 17.02
N ARG A 56 -18.98 2.40 16.13
CA ARG A 56 -17.79 1.64 16.50
C ARG A 56 -16.94 2.49 17.44
N MET A 57 -16.83 2.07 18.70
CA MET A 57 -16.04 2.74 19.74
C MET A 57 -14.69 3.23 19.19
N LYS A 58 -14.45 4.54 19.31
CA LYS A 58 -13.17 5.18 18.99
C LYS A 58 -12.24 5.01 20.19
N TRP A 59 -11.09 4.39 19.97
CA TRP A 59 -10.05 4.26 21.00
C TRP A 59 -9.23 5.53 21.06
N THR A 60 -9.32 6.27 22.15
CA THR A 60 -8.55 7.49 22.39
C THR A 60 -7.10 7.16 22.79
N GLU A 61 -6.21 8.16 22.71
CA GLU A 61 -4.81 8.01 23.13
C GLU A 61 -4.70 7.62 24.60
N GLU A 62 -5.52 8.23 25.47
CA GLU A 62 -5.57 7.93 26.91
C GLU A 62 -5.95 6.48 27.20
N LEU A 63 -6.95 5.95 26.48
CA LEU A 63 -7.35 4.54 26.60
C LEU A 63 -6.22 3.62 26.15
N ASN A 64 -5.55 3.94 25.04
CA ASN A 64 -4.43 3.17 24.53
C ASN A 64 -3.22 3.20 25.47
N GLU A 65 -2.90 4.35 26.03
CA GLU A 65 -1.83 4.53 27.01
C GLU A 65 -2.11 3.73 28.28
N THR A 66 -3.34 3.78 28.79
CA THR A 66 -3.73 3.03 29.98
C THR A 66 -3.65 1.52 29.77
N ILE A 67 -4.06 1.02 28.59
CA ILE A 67 -3.93 -0.40 28.23
C ILE A 67 -2.45 -0.83 28.22
N ILE A 68 -1.56 -0.02 27.65
CA ILE A 68 -0.14 -0.35 27.57
C ILE A 68 0.53 -0.26 28.95
N ARG A 69 0.20 0.73 29.78
CA ARG A 69 0.69 0.85 31.16
C ARG A 69 0.27 -0.37 32.00
N ALA A 70 -1.02 -0.70 32.02
CA ALA A 70 -1.53 -1.85 32.76
C ALA A 70 -0.91 -3.17 32.25
N TYR A 71 -0.73 -3.31 30.93
CA TYR A 71 -0.10 -4.48 30.34
C TYR A 71 1.34 -4.69 30.83
N TYR A 72 2.19 -3.66 30.77
CA TYR A 72 3.59 -3.80 31.22
C TYR A 72 3.71 -3.95 32.73
N LYS A 73 2.79 -3.38 33.51
CA LYS A 73 2.72 -3.58 34.95
C LYS A 73 2.39 -5.02 35.32
N ILE A 74 1.38 -5.60 34.67
CA ILE A 74 0.90 -6.96 34.94
C ILE A 74 1.87 -8.03 34.43
N THR A 75 2.46 -7.80 33.26
CA THR A 75 3.39 -8.75 32.64
C THR A 75 4.82 -8.58 33.11
N GLU A 76 5.07 -7.71 34.10
CA GLU A 76 6.41 -7.39 34.60
C GLU A 76 7.40 -7.12 33.45
N LEU A 77 7.04 -6.18 32.58
CA LEU A 77 7.80 -5.87 31.36
C LEU A 77 7.95 -7.06 30.41
N GLU A 78 6.90 -7.86 30.27
CA GLU A 78 6.81 -9.02 29.38
C GLU A 78 7.55 -10.30 29.81
N THR A 79 8.00 -10.41 31.06
CA THR A 79 8.58 -11.64 31.62
C THR A 79 7.53 -12.74 31.79
N ASN A 80 6.31 -12.38 32.23
CA ASN A 80 5.19 -13.33 32.37
C ASN A 80 4.06 -13.01 31.38
N LYS A 81 4.07 -13.70 30.23
CA LYS A 81 3.07 -13.54 29.17
C LYS A 81 1.85 -14.46 29.33
N THR A 82 1.79 -15.27 30.39
CA THR A 82 0.72 -16.26 30.58
C THR A 82 -0.44 -15.67 31.39
N SER A 83 -1.68 -15.93 30.97
CA SER A 83 -2.92 -15.55 31.69
C SER A 83 -3.16 -14.07 32.05
N TYR A 84 -2.39 -13.11 31.50
CA TYR A 84 -2.50 -11.67 31.83
C TYR A 84 -3.84 -11.00 31.45
N ARG A 85 -4.65 -11.61 30.58
CA ARG A 85 -5.85 -10.96 29.98
C ARG A 85 -6.92 -10.60 31.00
N LYS A 86 -7.13 -11.47 31.99
CA LYS A 86 -8.12 -11.26 33.06
C LYS A 86 -7.72 -10.09 33.97
N GLN A 87 -6.45 -10.08 34.39
CA GLN A 87 -5.89 -9.01 35.22
C GLN A 87 -5.89 -7.68 34.46
N LEU A 88 -5.55 -7.70 33.16
CA LEU A 88 -5.53 -6.50 32.32
C LEU A 88 -6.93 -5.90 32.15
N HIS A 89 -7.94 -6.75 32.00
CA HIS A 89 -9.33 -6.32 31.91
C HIS A 89 -9.81 -5.72 33.22
N HIS A 90 -9.48 -6.34 34.36
CA HIS A 90 -9.81 -5.82 35.68
C HIS A 90 -9.17 -4.44 35.95
N ASP A 91 -7.86 -4.30 35.72
CA ASP A 91 -7.12 -3.05 35.91
C ASP A 91 -7.58 -1.93 34.97
N PHE A 92 -8.08 -2.28 33.78
CA PHE A 92 -8.64 -1.31 32.85
C PHE A 92 -10.03 -0.83 33.28
N LEU A 93 -10.89 -1.75 33.73
CA LEU A 93 -12.25 -1.40 34.17
C LEU A 93 -12.27 -0.64 35.50
N SER A 94 -11.28 -0.86 36.38
CA SER A 94 -11.16 -0.05 37.61
C SER A 94 -10.91 1.43 37.30
N LYS A 95 -10.17 1.73 36.22
CA LYS A 95 -9.92 3.10 35.75
C LYS A 95 -11.04 3.67 34.88
N PHE A 96 -11.73 2.83 34.10
CA PHE A 96 -12.83 3.25 33.25
C PHE A 96 -14.11 2.42 33.48
N PRO A 97 -14.82 2.63 34.61
CA PRO A 97 -16.01 1.85 34.96
C PRO A 97 -17.14 1.96 33.92
N HIS A 98 -17.24 3.11 33.24
CA HIS A 98 -18.23 3.37 32.18
C HIS A 98 -18.06 2.47 30.93
N LEU A 99 -16.93 1.76 30.81
CA LEU A 99 -16.61 0.86 29.70
C LEU A 99 -16.78 -0.63 30.05
N SER A 100 -17.57 -0.95 31.08
CA SER A 100 -17.84 -2.32 31.55
C SER A 100 -18.37 -3.28 30.47
N HIS A 101 -18.95 -2.77 29.39
CA HIS A 101 -19.46 -3.55 28.26
C HIS A 101 -18.35 -4.15 27.37
N ILE A 102 -17.08 -3.77 27.55
CA ILE A 102 -15.96 -4.27 26.74
C ILE A 102 -15.47 -5.62 27.28
N SER A 103 -15.33 -6.62 26.40
CA SER A 103 -14.82 -7.94 26.76
C SER A 103 -13.30 -7.99 26.93
N GLU A 104 -12.80 -8.93 27.73
CA GLU A 104 -11.36 -9.22 27.90
C GLU A 104 -10.64 -9.37 26.54
N GLN A 105 -11.28 -10.09 25.63
CA GLN A 105 -10.77 -10.34 24.29
C GLN A 105 -10.59 -9.05 23.49
N ARG A 106 -11.52 -8.10 23.62
CA ARG A 106 -11.48 -6.83 22.88
C ARG A 106 -10.36 -5.92 23.37
N ILE A 107 -10.07 -5.90 24.67
CA ILE A 107 -8.92 -5.17 25.24
C ILE A 107 -7.59 -5.81 24.78
N ALA A 108 -7.50 -7.14 24.80
CA ALA A 108 -6.32 -7.85 24.31
C ALA A 108 -6.07 -7.64 22.80
N ASP A 109 -7.13 -7.60 22.00
CA ASP A 109 -7.07 -7.27 20.57
C ASP A 109 -6.63 -5.83 20.35
N GLN A 110 -7.13 -4.89 21.16
CA GLN A 110 -6.72 -3.50 21.09
C GLN A 110 -5.23 -3.32 21.43
N ARG A 111 -4.72 -3.98 22.48
CA ARG A 111 -3.27 -4.02 22.78
C ARG A 111 -2.45 -4.49 21.58
N ARG A 112 -2.88 -5.56 20.91
CA ARG A 112 -2.21 -6.06 19.69
C ARG A 112 -2.25 -5.03 18.56
N SER A 113 -3.38 -4.35 18.39
CA SER A 113 -3.53 -3.28 17.41
C SER A 113 -2.58 -2.11 17.69
N ILE A 114 -2.46 -1.68 18.95
CA ILE A 114 -1.58 -0.57 19.36
C ILE A 114 -0.12 -0.86 18.97
N ILE A 115 0.37 -2.07 19.28
CA ILE A 115 1.76 -2.46 18.99
C ILE A 115 1.95 -2.69 17.49
N LYS A 116 1.07 -3.45 16.84
CA LYS A 116 1.21 -3.83 15.43
C LYS A 116 1.11 -2.61 14.50
N ASN A 117 0.19 -1.69 14.79
CA ASN A 117 -0.10 -0.55 13.93
C ASN A 117 0.64 0.73 14.38
N LYS A 118 1.56 0.64 15.36
CA LYS A 118 2.29 1.77 15.94
C LYS A 118 1.36 2.94 16.31
N LEU A 119 0.24 2.65 16.98
CA LEU A 119 -0.74 3.67 17.40
C LEU A 119 -0.23 4.55 18.56
N MET A 120 0.95 4.23 19.10
CA MET A 120 1.67 5.02 20.10
C MET A 120 3.14 5.10 19.69
N CYS A 121 3.72 6.29 19.75
CA CYS A 121 5.13 6.56 19.44
C CYS A 121 6.07 5.63 20.26
N SER A 122 7.16 5.16 19.64
CA SER A 122 8.17 4.31 20.29
C SER A 122 8.78 4.97 21.52
N ASN A 123 9.09 6.27 21.44
CA ASN A 123 9.64 7.04 22.57
C ASN A 123 8.69 7.07 23.77
N LYS A 124 7.37 7.14 23.52
CA LYS A 124 6.35 7.13 24.57
C LYS A 124 6.19 5.74 25.19
N ILE A 125 6.27 4.67 24.38
CA ILE A 125 6.33 3.29 24.87
C ILE A 125 7.56 3.06 25.74
N GLU A 126 8.73 3.55 25.32
CA GLU A 126 9.99 3.41 26.08
C GLU A 126 9.98 4.22 27.37
N LYS A 127 9.38 5.41 27.37
CA LYS A 127 9.15 6.19 28.59
C LYS A 127 8.28 5.41 29.58
N ILE A 128 7.16 4.84 29.12
CA ILE A 128 6.28 4.00 29.94
C ILE A 128 7.01 2.77 30.47
N LYS A 129 7.86 2.12 29.66
CA LYS A 129 8.68 0.99 30.12
C LYS A 129 9.66 1.40 31.22
N ARG A 130 10.31 2.56 31.09
CA ARG A 130 11.23 3.10 32.11
C ARG A 130 10.49 3.43 33.41
N GLU A 131 9.35 4.11 33.32
CA GLU A 131 8.49 4.41 34.48
C GLU A 131 8.07 3.14 35.23
N ILE A 132 7.63 2.11 34.51
CA ILE A 132 7.20 0.84 35.11
C ILE A 132 8.39 0.04 35.65
N ALA A 133 9.54 0.07 34.99
CA ALA A 133 10.76 -0.55 35.51
C ALA A 133 11.15 0.05 36.87
N THR A 134 11.08 1.38 37.01
CA THR A 134 11.32 2.05 38.28
C THR A 134 10.27 1.72 39.34
N GLU A 135 8.97 1.67 38.97
CA GLU A 135 7.90 1.29 39.91
C GLU A 135 8.06 -0.16 40.41
N LEU A 136 8.42 -1.10 39.53
CA LEU A 136 8.65 -2.50 39.91
C LEU A 136 9.90 -2.65 40.78
N GLN A 137 10.94 -1.87 40.52
CA GLN A 137 12.17 -1.89 41.32
C GLN A 137 11.95 -1.29 42.72
N ILE A 138 11.19 -0.19 42.84
CA ILE A 138 10.78 0.37 44.14
C ILE A 138 9.94 -0.65 44.91
N ARG A 139 8.98 -1.31 44.25
CA ARG A 139 8.15 -2.34 44.88
C ARG A 139 8.97 -3.55 45.37
N ALA A 140 9.99 -3.96 44.62
CA ALA A 140 10.90 -5.03 45.04
C ALA A 140 11.70 -4.62 46.29
N LEU A 141 12.22 -3.38 46.33
CA LEU A 141 12.93 -2.83 47.49
C LEU A 141 12.05 -2.67 48.73
N GLU A 142 10.77 -2.31 48.56
CA GLU A 142 9.79 -2.25 49.65
C GLU A 142 9.45 -3.64 50.24
N ILE A 143 9.44 -4.68 49.40
CA ILE A 143 9.22 -6.07 49.84
C ILE A 143 10.46 -6.58 50.58
N GLU A 144 11.66 -6.28 50.12
CA GLU A 144 12.92 -6.62 50.83
C GLU A 144 13.05 -5.88 52.17
N SER A 145 12.55 -4.65 52.25
CA SER A 145 12.54 -3.87 53.50
C SER A 145 11.52 -4.40 54.54
N ARG A 146 10.43 -5.05 54.09
CA ARG A 146 9.45 -5.70 54.98
C ARG A 146 9.88 -7.09 55.46
N ASN A 147 10.71 -7.78 54.69
CA ASN A 147 11.18 -9.13 55.04
C ASN A 147 12.40 -9.14 56.00
N ASN A 148 12.95 -7.96 56.35
CA ASN A 148 14.05 -7.81 57.32
C ASN A 148 13.59 -7.54 58.77
N VAL A 149 12.29 -7.65 59.05
CA VAL A 149 11.73 -7.64 60.42
C VAL A 149 10.91 -8.92 60.60
N ASP A 150 11.59 -10.07 60.64
CA ASP A 150 11.31 -11.15 61.59
C ASP A 150 12.36 -12.25 61.42
N ILE A 151 13.13 -12.44 62.48
CA ILE A 151 14.28 -13.33 62.60
C ILE A 151 13.85 -14.65 63.24
N ASN A 152 14.22 -15.75 62.59
CA ASN A 152 14.60 -17.08 63.09
C ASN A 152 13.73 -17.83 64.12
N LEU A 153 13.36 -19.07 63.76
CA LEU A 153 13.75 -20.29 64.50
C LEU A 153 13.85 -21.52 63.57
N SER A 154 14.99 -22.19 63.66
CA SER A 154 15.46 -23.42 62.99
C SER A 154 14.84 -24.70 63.61
N PRO A 155 15.25 -25.96 63.30
CA PRO A 155 15.74 -26.60 62.06
C PRO A 155 14.94 -27.88 61.67
N GLU A 156 15.24 -28.42 60.48
CA GLU A 156 15.27 -29.85 60.08
C GLU A 156 14.10 -30.80 60.44
N VAL A 157 13.36 -31.25 59.41
CA VAL A 157 12.95 -32.66 59.26
C VAL A 157 13.05 -33.04 57.77
N GLN A 158 13.82 -34.10 57.50
CA GLN A 158 13.88 -34.82 56.24
C GLN A 158 12.54 -35.50 55.96
N GLU A 159 12.07 -35.51 54.71
CA GLU A 159 11.32 -36.67 54.20
C GLU A 159 11.42 -36.81 52.68
N ASN A 160 12.08 -37.90 52.29
CA ASN A 160 12.12 -38.47 50.95
C ASN A 160 10.74 -38.97 50.53
N VAL A 161 10.27 -38.62 49.32
CA VAL A 161 9.46 -39.53 48.50
C VAL A 161 9.77 -39.29 47.01
N GLU A 162 10.79 -39.99 46.49
CA GLU A 162 10.91 -40.24 45.06
C GLU A 162 9.95 -41.37 44.67
N ASN A 163 8.79 -41.01 44.13
CA ASN A 163 7.88 -41.99 43.51
C ASN A 163 8.28 -42.22 42.05
N GLN A 164 8.81 -43.42 41.81
CA GLN A 164 8.98 -44.02 40.49
C GLN A 164 7.63 -44.10 39.76
N ILE A 165 7.43 -43.28 38.71
CA ILE A 165 6.34 -43.49 37.75
C ILE A 165 6.83 -44.53 36.74
N GLN A 166 6.37 -45.76 36.92
CA GLN A 166 6.50 -46.82 35.92
C GLN A 166 5.72 -46.46 34.66
N VAL A 167 6.43 -46.33 33.54
CA VAL A 167 5.85 -46.16 32.20
C VAL A 167 5.31 -47.52 31.74
N GLN A 168 4.01 -47.75 31.88
CA GLN A 168 3.33 -48.83 31.16
C GLN A 168 3.09 -48.39 29.71
N PRO A 169 3.32 -49.25 28.71
CA PRO A 169 3.01 -48.93 27.32
C PRO A 169 1.50 -48.74 27.17
N ASN A 170 1.10 -47.54 26.74
CA ASN A 170 -0.27 -47.21 26.37
C ASN A 170 -0.72 -48.11 25.20
N ILE A 171 -1.34 -49.24 25.48
CA ILE A 171 -2.08 -50.02 24.49
C ILE A 171 -3.31 -49.19 24.14
N ILE A 172 -3.24 -48.45 23.02
CA ILE A 172 -4.36 -47.65 22.51
C ILE A 172 -5.50 -48.64 22.17
N LYS A 173 -6.59 -48.61 22.96
CA LYS A 173 -7.77 -49.44 22.69
C LYS A 173 -8.36 -49.08 21.32
N ARG A 174 -8.56 -50.09 20.48
CA ARG A 174 -9.16 -49.96 19.15
C ARG A 174 -10.61 -49.47 19.28
N ASN A 175 -11.00 -48.48 18.48
CA ASN A 175 -12.36 -47.96 18.44
C ASN A 175 -13.08 -48.52 17.21
N GLU A 176 -13.76 -49.65 17.38
CA GLU A 176 -14.42 -50.38 16.29
C GLU A 176 -15.44 -49.55 15.51
N ASP A 177 -16.10 -48.60 16.17
CA ASP A 177 -17.10 -47.75 15.53
C ASP A 177 -16.45 -46.79 14.52
N ILE A 178 -15.32 -46.18 14.91
CA ILE A 178 -14.56 -45.29 14.02
C ILE A 178 -13.99 -46.09 12.84
N ASP A 179 -13.48 -47.29 13.09
CA ASP A 179 -12.94 -48.17 12.05
C ASP A 179 -14.02 -48.60 11.03
N LYS A 180 -15.21 -48.98 11.51
CA LYS A 180 -16.35 -49.33 10.65
C LYS A 180 -16.78 -48.15 9.79
N ILE A 181 -16.87 -46.94 10.36
CA ILE A 181 -17.22 -45.72 9.62
C ILE A 181 -16.15 -45.41 8.56
N PHE A 182 -14.87 -45.56 8.90
CA PHE A 182 -13.78 -45.30 7.98
C PHE A 182 -13.79 -46.26 6.78
N LYS A 183 -13.89 -47.57 7.02
CA LYS A 183 -13.94 -48.59 5.96
C LYS A 183 -15.11 -48.36 5.01
N ALA A 184 -16.31 -48.15 5.55
CA ALA A 184 -17.49 -47.84 4.74
C ALA A 184 -17.33 -46.55 3.92
N CYS A 185 -16.66 -45.54 4.49
CA CYS A 185 -16.36 -44.30 3.78
C CYS A 185 -15.34 -44.52 2.64
N LEU A 186 -14.30 -45.30 2.89
CA LEU A 186 -13.25 -45.60 1.93
C LEU A 186 -13.79 -46.36 0.72
N GLU A 187 -14.56 -47.43 0.96
CA GLU A 187 -15.22 -48.20 -0.11
C GLU A 187 -16.12 -47.34 -0.99
N TYR A 188 -16.86 -46.41 -0.38
CA TYR A 188 -17.74 -45.50 -1.12
C TYR A 188 -16.97 -44.50 -1.98
N TYR A 189 -15.88 -43.90 -1.47
CA TYR A 189 -15.18 -42.80 -2.15
C TYR A 189 -13.98 -43.20 -3.00
N ILE A 190 -13.54 -44.46 -2.97
CA ILE A 190 -12.34 -44.92 -3.70
C ILE A 190 -12.40 -44.65 -5.21
N ASN A 191 -13.57 -44.83 -5.82
CA ASN A 191 -13.81 -44.63 -7.25
C ASN A 191 -14.51 -43.31 -7.57
N ILE A 192 -14.79 -42.47 -6.57
CA ILE A 192 -15.45 -41.18 -6.76
C ILE A 192 -14.41 -40.10 -7.02
N ASP A 193 -14.59 -39.40 -8.15
CA ASP A 193 -13.84 -38.20 -8.51
C ASP A 193 -13.83 -37.18 -7.34
N PRO A 194 -12.64 -36.71 -6.90
CA PRO A 194 -12.49 -35.71 -5.85
C PRO A 194 -13.42 -34.49 -5.97
N VAL A 195 -13.73 -34.05 -7.19
CA VAL A 195 -14.59 -32.89 -7.45
C VAL A 195 -16.08 -33.18 -7.19
N LYS A 196 -16.47 -34.47 -7.16
CA LYS A 196 -17.84 -34.94 -6.91
C LYS A 196 -18.09 -35.30 -5.44
N ARG A 197 -17.07 -35.28 -4.59
CA ARG A 197 -17.20 -35.65 -3.17
C ARG A 197 -18.02 -34.63 -2.38
N ASN A 198 -18.67 -35.10 -1.32
CA ASN A 198 -19.51 -34.27 -0.47
C ASN A 198 -18.68 -33.25 0.32
N PHE A 199 -19.30 -32.12 0.63
CA PHE A 199 -18.67 -31.12 1.47
C PHE A 199 -18.67 -31.56 2.94
N ILE A 200 -17.49 -31.55 3.56
CA ILE A 200 -17.35 -31.81 5.00
C ILE A 200 -17.59 -30.49 5.75
N PRO A 201 -18.64 -30.39 6.59
CA PRO A 201 -18.93 -29.17 7.32
C PRO A 201 -17.84 -28.88 8.36
N ARG A 202 -17.58 -27.59 8.59
CA ARG A 202 -16.61 -27.14 9.60
C ARG A 202 -17.04 -27.63 10.99
N GLN A 203 -16.14 -28.35 11.66
CA GLN A 203 -16.34 -28.82 13.03
C GLN A 203 -15.96 -27.73 14.04
N ARG A 204 -16.65 -27.69 15.19
CA ARG A 204 -16.23 -26.90 16.36
C ARG A 204 -15.20 -27.72 17.14
N SER A 205 -14.15 -27.07 17.63
CA SER A 205 -13.15 -27.72 18.48
C SER A 205 -13.81 -28.24 19.77
N SER A 206 -13.60 -29.52 20.09
CA SER A 206 -14.12 -30.17 21.29
C SER A 206 -13.12 -31.24 21.74
N LYS A 207 -13.18 -31.65 23.03
CA LYS A 207 -12.33 -32.73 23.56
C LYS A 207 -12.57 -34.04 22.80
N ARG A 208 -13.84 -34.39 22.58
CA ARG A 208 -14.25 -35.55 21.79
C ARG A 208 -13.68 -35.55 20.36
N LEU A 209 -13.74 -34.40 19.67
CA LEU A 209 -13.15 -34.29 18.33
C LEU A 209 -11.62 -34.48 18.37
N ALA A 210 -10.95 -33.95 19.40
CA ALA A 210 -9.51 -34.13 19.56
C ALA A 210 -9.15 -35.60 19.79
N GLU A 211 -9.90 -36.33 20.62
CA GLU A 211 -9.73 -37.78 20.83
C GLU A 211 -9.95 -38.58 19.54
N ILE A 212 -10.99 -38.26 18.77
CA ILE A 212 -11.27 -38.92 17.48
C ILE A 212 -10.13 -38.65 16.48
N VAL A 213 -9.66 -37.41 16.39
CA VAL A 213 -8.55 -37.04 15.50
C VAL A 213 -7.24 -37.69 15.93
N ASP A 214 -6.97 -37.76 17.23
CA ASP A 214 -5.78 -38.44 17.77
C ASP A 214 -5.80 -39.94 17.43
N TYR A 215 -6.95 -40.60 17.60
CA TYR A 215 -7.14 -41.99 17.19
C TYR A 215 -6.90 -42.20 15.69
N ILE A 216 -7.48 -41.33 14.84
CA ILE A 216 -7.30 -41.40 13.39
C ILE A 216 -5.83 -41.23 12.99
N ASN A 217 -5.12 -40.29 13.60
CA ASN A 217 -3.72 -40.02 13.29
C ASN A 217 -2.78 -41.14 13.75
N LYS A 218 -3.08 -41.81 14.87
CA LYS A 218 -2.22 -42.85 15.45
C LYS A 218 -2.50 -44.25 14.90
N ILE A 219 -3.74 -44.55 14.53
CA ILE A 219 -4.16 -45.90 14.11
C ILE A 219 -4.54 -45.93 12.63
N ILE A 220 -5.54 -45.17 12.21
CA ILE A 220 -6.13 -45.29 10.87
C ILE A 220 -5.18 -44.81 9.77
N LEU A 221 -4.57 -43.63 9.90
CA LEU A 221 -3.72 -43.09 8.84
C LEU A 221 -2.46 -43.93 8.60
N PRO A 222 -1.70 -44.37 9.64
CA PRO A 222 -0.54 -45.23 9.43
C PRO A 222 -0.88 -46.59 8.80
N GLU A 223 -2.04 -47.18 9.11
CA GLU A 223 -2.47 -48.46 8.51
C GLU A 223 -2.84 -48.34 7.02
N ASN A 224 -3.19 -47.13 6.55
CA ASN A 224 -3.75 -46.92 5.20
C ASN A 224 -2.88 -46.02 4.31
N LEU A 225 -1.73 -45.54 4.80
CA LEU A 225 -0.80 -44.70 4.05
C LEU A 225 0.59 -45.34 4.06
N ASP A 226 1.03 -45.81 2.89
CA ASP A 226 2.42 -46.21 2.65
C ASP A 226 3.18 -45.11 1.88
N SER A 227 4.50 -45.22 1.82
CA SER A 227 5.35 -44.27 1.07
C SER A 227 5.20 -44.38 -0.45
N THR A 228 4.57 -45.45 -0.93
CA THR A 228 4.37 -45.77 -2.35
C THR A 228 3.01 -45.36 -2.89
N ILE A 229 2.15 -44.78 -2.05
CA ILE A 229 0.76 -44.51 -2.38
C ILE A 229 0.65 -43.46 -3.48
N SER A 230 -0.22 -43.71 -4.47
CA SER A 230 -0.53 -42.70 -5.49
C SER A 230 -1.16 -41.46 -4.84
N PHE A 231 -0.89 -40.28 -5.41
CA PHE A 231 -1.48 -39.02 -4.91
C PHE A 231 -3.01 -39.07 -4.83
N LYS A 232 -3.67 -39.75 -5.79
CA LYS A 232 -5.12 -39.93 -5.81
C LYS A 232 -5.60 -40.77 -4.63
N SER A 233 -4.92 -41.89 -4.36
CA SER A 233 -5.25 -42.77 -3.25
C SER A 233 -4.97 -42.07 -1.90
N PHE A 234 -3.84 -41.39 -1.77
CA PHE A 234 -3.50 -40.56 -0.62
C PHE A 234 -4.60 -39.53 -0.30
N GLN A 235 -5.00 -38.75 -1.30
CA GLN A 235 -6.03 -37.72 -1.14
C GLN A 235 -7.40 -38.31 -0.80
N THR A 236 -7.67 -39.54 -1.22
CA THR A 236 -8.89 -40.29 -0.89
C THR A 236 -8.89 -40.74 0.56
N VAL A 237 -7.81 -41.38 1.02
CA VAL A 237 -7.64 -41.80 2.42
C VAL A 237 -7.77 -40.60 3.36
N LEU A 238 -7.11 -39.49 3.03
CA LEU A 238 -7.15 -38.27 3.85
C LEU A 238 -8.55 -37.65 3.91
N TYR A 239 -9.28 -37.66 2.79
CA TYR A 239 -10.67 -37.22 2.75
C TYR A 239 -11.58 -38.12 3.61
N CYS A 240 -11.42 -39.43 3.51
CA CYS A 240 -12.22 -40.40 4.27
C CYS A 240 -11.94 -40.30 5.78
N ALA A 241 -10.68 -40.05 6.16
CA ALA A 241 -10.29 -39.77 7.54
C ALA A 241 -10.99 -38.51 8.09
N ALA A 242 -10.94 -37.40 7.34
CA ALA A 242 -11.61 -36.16 7.74
C ALA A 242 -13.14 -36.30 7.78
N TRP A 243 -13.72 -37.05 6.84
CA TRP A 243 -15.15 -37.33 6.80
C TRP A 243 -15.59 -38.18 8.00
N THR A 244 -14.81 -39.20 8.32
CA THR A 244 -15.00 -40.08 9.49
C THR A 244 -14.95 -39.28 10.78
N ALA A 245 -13.95 -38.41 10.94
CA ALA A 245 -13.83 -37.55 12.12
C ALA A 245 -15.08 -36.67 12.30
N ALA A 246 -15.57 -36.06 11.20
CA ALA A 246 -16.77 -35.24 11.25
C ALA A 246 -18.02 -36.08 11.58
N LYS A 247 -18.17 -37.27 10.99
CA LYS A 247 -19.32 -38.15 11.20
C LYS A 247 -19.36 -38.71 12.63
N ALA A 248 -18.23 -39.20 13.14
CA ALA A 248 -18.09 -39.72 14.51
C ALA A 248 -18.29 -38.64 15.59
N ASN A 249 -18.01 -37.37 15.24
CA ASN A 249 -18.31 -36.20 16.07
C ASN A 249 -19.77 -35.72 15.95
N GLY A 250 -20.63 -36.45 15.21
CA GLY A 250 -22.07 -36.18 15.11
C GLY A 250 -22.48 -35.19 14.02
N ALA A 251 -21.60 -34.88 13.05
CA ALA A 251 -21.95 -33.94 11.99
C ALA A 251 -22.98 -34.52 11.01
N LYS A 252 -24.01 -33.73 10.71
CA LYS A 252 -25.01 -34.04 9.67
C LYS A 252 -24.47 -33.66 8.29
N ILE A 253 -23.75 -34.59 7.66
CA ILE A 253 -23.23 -34.43 6.30
C ILE A 253 -24.38 -34.68 5.32
N LYS A 254 -24.86 -33.62 4.65
CA LYS A 254 -25.98 -33.70 3.70
C LYS A 254 -25.46 -34.14 2.31
N ASN A 255 -26.05 -35.18 1.74
CA ASN A 255 -25.93 -35.50 0.32
C ASN A 255 -26.78 -34.49 -0.47
N LYS A 256 -26.24 -33.31 -0.77
CA LYS A 256 -26.96 -32.38 -1.64
C LYS A 256 -26.70 -32.75 -3.10
N PRO A 257 -27.72 -33.10 -3.91
CA PRO A 257 -27.56 -33.14 -5.36
C PRO A 257 -27.16 -31.74 -5.84
N LYS A 258 -26.18 -31.67 -6.76
CA LYS A 258 -25.55 -30.44 -7.24
C LYS A 258 -26.49 -29.49 -8.00
N ASP A 259 -27.74 -29.89 -8.22
CA ASP A 259 -28.69 -29.15 -9.04
C ASP A 259 -29.27 -27.90 -8.35
N ASN A 260 -29.32 -27.89 -7.01
CA ASN A 260 -29.79 -26.74 -6.22
C ASN A 260 -28.65 -25.92 -5.57
N MET A 261 -27.48 -25.87 -6.18
CA MET A 261 -26.48 -24.84 -5.87
C MET A 261 -26.70 -23.63 -6.77
N SER A 262 -26.92 -22.45 -6.17
CA SER A 262 -27.04 -21.19 -6.91
C SER A 262 -25.89 -21.04 -7.91
N LYS A 263 -26.18 -20.55 -9.12
CA LYS A 263 -25.22 -20.33 -10.21
C LYS A 263 -23.96 -19.55 -9.77
N ILE A 264 -24.06 -18.81 -8.66
CA ILE A 264 -22.99 -18.02 -8.03
C ILE A 264 -21.90 -18.91 -7.40
N LEU A 265 -22.25 -20.03 -6.75
CA LEU A 265 -21.28 -20.93 -6.12
C LEU A 265 -20.54 -21.81 -7.12
N LYS A 266 -21.15 -22.11 -8.28
CA LYS A 266 -20.52 -22.90 -9.36
C LYS A 266 -19.35 -22.17 -10.03
N ARG A 267 -19.24 -20.84 -9.87
CA ARG A 267 -18.22 -20.00 -10.50
C ARG A 267 -17.11 -19.52 -9.55
N GLN A 268 -17.24 -19.72 -8.24
CA GLN A 268 -16.20 -19.27 -7.31
C GLN A 268 -15.07 -20.29 -7.24
N LYS A 269 -13.91 -19.91 -7.79
CA LYS A 269 -12.64 -20.62 -7.58
C LYS A 269 -12.45 -20.87 -6.07
N PRO A 270 -11.99 -22.06 -5.66
CA PRO A 270 -11.77 -22.34 -4.25
C PRO A 270 -10.75 -21.37 -3.65
N LYS A 271 -10.94 -21.00 -2.37
CA LYS A 271 -10.13 -19.98 -1.69
C LYS A 271 -8.62 -20.28 -1.70
N TRP A 272 -8.22 -21.55 -1.70
CA TRP A 272 -6.80 -21.91 -1.80
C TRP A 272 -6.22 -21.56 -3.17
N GLN A 273 -6.98 -21.77 -4.26
CA GLN A 273 -6.58 -21.42 -5.60
C GLN A 273 -6.43 -19.91 -5.73
N LEU A 274 -7.40 -19.14 -5.24
CA LEU A 274 -7.31 -17.67 -5.21
C LEU A 274 -6.09 -17.17 -4.43
N ARG A 275 -5.72 -17.84 -3.33
CA ARG A 275 -4.51 -17.51 -2.55
C ARG A 275 -3.23 -17.81 -3.32
N LEU A 276 -3.17 -18.93 -4.05
CA LEU A 276 -2.01 -19.27 -4.87
C LEU A 276 -1.87 -18.33 -6.06
N GLU A 277 -2.96 -18.05 -6.78
CA GLU A 277 -3.00 -17.08 -7.87
C GLU A 277 -2.48 -15.71 -7.39
N LYS A 278 -2.97 -15.22 -6.25
CA LYS A 278 -2.48 -13.97 -5.66
C LYS A 278 -0.98 -14.01 -5.32
N LYS A 279 -0.48 -15.12 -4.75
CA LYS A 279 0.96 -15.27 -4.47
C LYS A 279 1.79 -15.23 -5.74
N VAL A 280 1.33 -15.89 -6.80
CA VAL A 280 2.02 -15.87 -8.11
C VAL A 280 2.06 -14.45 -8.65
N ASP A 281 0.96 -13.71 -8.58
CA ASP A 281 0.90 -12.32 -9.06
C ASP A 281 1.79 -11.39 -8.22
N ASP A 282 1.80 -11.55 -6.90
CA ASP A 282 2.70 -10.80 -6.00
C ASP A 282 4.18 -11.07 -6.32
N LEU A 283 4.54 -12.33 -6.60
CA LEU A 283 5.89 -12.72 -6.99
C LEU A 283 6.27 -12.12 -8.35
N ARG A 284 5.38 -12.17 -9.34
CA ARG A 284 5.59 -11.53 -10.65
C ARG A 284 5.81 -10.02 -10.51
N ALA A 285 5.02 -9.35 -9.67
CA ALA A 285 5.18 -7.92 -9.41
C ALA A 285 6.50 -7.59 -8.70
N LYS A 286 6.99 -8.47 -7.82
CA LYS A 286 8.32 -8.31 -7.19
C LYS A 286 9.45 -8.53 -8.18
N ILE A 287 9.36 -9.56 -9.01
CA ILE A 287 10.32 -9.81 -10.09
C ILE A 287 10.37 -8.59 -11.01
N GLY A 288 9.22 -8.08 -11.47
CA GLY A 288 9.17 -6.89 -12.33
C GLY A 288 9.83 -5.65 -11.71
N ARG A 289 9.64 -5.42 -10.40
CA ARG A 289 10.32 -4.32 -9.69
C ARG A 289 11.84 -4.52 -9.60
N LEU A 290 12.29 -5.73 -9.32
CA LEU A 290 13.73 -6.05 -9.29
C LEU A 290 14.37 -5.92 -10.67
N THR A 291 13.70 -6.42 -11.71
CA THR A 291 14.15 -6.27 -13.10
C THR A 291 14.25 -4.80 -13.49
N GLN A 292 13.25 -3.99 -13.12
CA GLN A 292 13.27 -2.55 -13.38
C GLN A 292 14.39 -1.83 -12.62
N TYR A 293 14.67 -2.24 -11.38
CA TYR A 293 15.76 -1.69 -10.58
C TYR A 293 17.13 -2.00 -11.20
N ILE A 294 17.37 -3.27 -11.53
CA ILE A 294 18.60 -3.72 -12.19
C ILE A 294 18.77 -3.02 -13.54
N GLN A 295 17.69 -2.88 -14.32
CA GLN A 295 17.73 -2.18 -15.59
C GLN A 295 17.97 -0.67 -15.43
N ALA A 296 17.41 -0.02 -14.42
CA ALA A 296 17.64 1.40 -14.18
C ALA A 296 19.12 1.68 -13.85
N GLU A 297 19.72 0.85 -13.00
CA GLU A 297 21.14 0.92 -12.63
C GLU A 297 22.06 0.64 -13.84
N LEU A 298 21.71 -0.35 -14.67
CA LEU A 298 22.47 -0.68 -15.89
C LEU A 298 22.32 0.41 -16.97
N LEU A 299 21.16 1.06 -17.05
CA LEU A 299 20.86 2.07 -18.06
C LEU A 299 21.43 3.44 -17.68
N GLU A 300 21.57 3.78 -16.39
CA GLU A 300 22.10 5.09 -15.95
C GLU A 300 23.52 5.41 -16.45
N SER A 301 24.34 4.39 -16.71
CA SER A 301 25.71 4.53 -17.24
C SER A 301 25.78 4.56 -18.78
N LEU A 302 24.68 4.25 -19.47
CA LEU A 302 24.63 4.15 -20.93
C LEU A 302 24.19 5.46 -21.57
N ASN A 303 24.74 5.79 -22.75
CA ASN A 303 24.27 6.91 -23.57
C ASN A 303 22.82 6.64 -24.04
N PHE A 304 22.05 7.71 -24.25
CA PHE A 304 20.65 7.71 -24.67
C PHE A 304 20.37 6.74 -25.83
N ASP A 305 21.20 6.75 -26.88
CA ASP A 305 21.04 5.88 -28.05
C ASP A 305 21.15 4.40 -27.69
N PHE A 306 22.04 4.07 -26.75
CA PHE A 306 22.25 2.71 -26.29
C PHE A 306 21.12 2.25 -25.36
N ARG A 307 20.59 3.14 -24.51
CA ARG A 307 19.39 2.87 -23.71
C ARG A 307 18.19 2.56 -24.60
N ARG A 308 18.04 3.32 -25.69
CA ARG A 308 17.00 3.14 -26.70
C ARG A 308 17.13 1.80 -27.42
N TYR A 309 18.34 1.48 -27.89
CA TYR A 309 18.63 0.20 -28.55
C TYR A 309 18.32 -1.01 -27.65
N VAL A 310 18.74 -0.97 -26.39
CA VAL A 310 18.48 -2.05 -25.42
C VAL A 310 16.99 -2.18 -25.10
N ALA A 311 16.27 -1.06 -24.95
CA ALA A 311 14.83 -1.07 -24.73
C ALA A 311 14.05 -1.66 -25.92
N ASP A 312 14.47 -1.35 -27.15
CA ASP A 312 13.91 -1.92 -28.38
C ASP A 312 14.11 -3.44 -28.45
N LEU A 313 15.30 -3.91 -28.06
CA LEU A 313 15.65 -5.34 -27.99
C LEU A 313 14.84 -6.12 -26.96
N ILE A 314 14.56 -5.51 -25.81
CA ILE A 314 13.89 -6.19 -24.68
C ILE A 314 12.36 -6.16 -24.82
N TYR A 315 11.79 -5.04 -25.27
CA TYR A 315 10.34 -4.84 -25.24
C TYR A 315 9.66 -4.84 -26.60
N GLY A 316 10.43 -5.01 -27.67
CA GLY A 316 9.96 -5.05 -29.04
C GLY A 316 9.43 -3.71 -29.56
N ARG A 317 9.72 -3.44 -30.84
CA ARG A 317 9.17 -2.30 -31.57
C ARG A 317 7.67 -2.48 -31.72
N GLY A 318 6.85 -1.61 -31.12
CA GLY A 318 5.39 -1.73 -31.23
C GLY A 318 4.59 -0.60 -30.58
N SER A 319 3.43 -0.30 -31.18
CA SER A 319 2.45 0.69 -30.70
C SER A 319 1.78 0.28 -29.38
N CYS A 320 1.37 1.26 -28.57
CA CYS A 320 0.78 1.12 -27.22
C CYS A 320 -0.34 0.05 -27.10
N SER A 321 -1.07 -0.26 -28.16
CA SER A 321 -2.12 -1.29 -28.12
C SER A 321 -1.63 -2.75 -28.14
N ARG A 322 -0.37 -3.03 -28.50
CA ARG A 322 0.09 -4.40 -28.81
C ARG A 322 1.51 -4.78 -28.36
N SER A 323 2.20 -3.96 -27.58
CA SER A 323 3.57 -4.28 -27.16
C SER A 323 3.63 -5.38 -26.10
N LEU A 324 4.38 -6.44 -26.41
CA LEU A 324 4.69 -7.55 -25.51
C LEU A 324 6.19 -7.51 -25.20
N CYS A 325 6.55 -7.74 -23.94
CA CYS A 325 7.94 -7.99 -23.56
C CYS A 325 8.46 -9.20 -24.35
N ILE A 326 9.53 -9.06 -25.14
CA ILE A 326 10.01 -10.13 -26.02
C ILE A 326 10.38 -11.39 -25.22
N PRO A 327 11.11 -11.29 -24.09
CA PRO A 327 11.46 -12.46 -23.30
C PRO A 327 10.29 -13.23 -22.67
N CYS A 328 9.18 -12.55 -22.33
CA CYS A 328 8.12 -13.17 -21.51
C CYS A 328 6.70 -13.04 -22.08
N GLY A 329 6.54 -12.46 -23.27
CA GLY A 329 5.26 -12.29 -23.96
C GLY A 329 4.21 -11.48 -23.19
N THR A 330 4.61 -10.78 -22.12
CA THR A 330 3.66 -10.10 -21.23
C THR A 330 3.37 -8.68 -21.75
N LYS A 331 2.11 -8.25 -21.70
CA LYS A 331 1.72 -6.89 -22.09
C LYS A 331 2.42 -5.86 -21.21
N VAL A 332 3.11 -4.92 -21.84
CA VAL A 332 3.77 -3.81 -21.15
C VAL A 332 2.80 -2.63 -21.12
N PRO A 333 2.53 -2.01 -19.95
CA PRO A 333 1.69 -0.82 -19.86
C PRO A 333 2.30 0.34 -20.65
N CYS A 334 1.45 1.19 -21.23
CA CYS A 334 1.90 2.29 -22.11
C CYS A 334 2.61 3.43 -21.37
N ASP A 335 2.51 3.45 -20.04
CA ASP A 335 2.90 4.60 -19.22
C ASP A 335 4.38 4.55 -18.78
N VAL A 336 5.22 3.77 -19.47
CA VAL A 336 6.66 3.77 -19.19
C VAL A 336 7.28 5.10 -19.65
N PRO A 337 8.00 5.84 -18.78
CA PRO A 337 8.50 7.20 -19.04
C PRO A 337 9.33 7.36 -20.33
N TRP A 338 9.95 6.29 -20.81
CA TRP A 338 10.81 6.28 -21.99
C TRP A 338 10.10 5.90 -23.30
N ARG A 339 8.80 5.52 -23.30
CA ARG A 339 8.04 5.21 -24.53
C ARG A 339 7.33 6.41 -25.17
N ASN A 340 7.25 7.55 -24.46
CA ASN A 340 6.82 8.83 -25.04
C ASN A 340 7.97 9.56 -25.76
N ILE A 341 8.94 8.82 -26.29
CA ILE A 341 9.85 9.34 -27.33
C ILE A 341 9.10 9.23 -28.67
N ILE A 342 7.90 9.83 -28.75
CA ILE A 342 7.47 10.44 -30.00
C ILE A 342 8.29 11.72 -30.03
N GLU A 343 9.28 11.76 -30.91
CA GLU A 343 10.02 12.99 -31.18
C GLU A 343 9.03 13.96 -31.82
N ASN A 344 8.42 14.78 -30.97
CA ASN A 344 7.65 15.92 -31.43
C ASN A 344 8.69 16.98 -31.76
N VAL A 345 8.87 17.21 -33.05
CA VAL A 345 9.65 18.36 -33.50
C VAL A 345 8.71 19.56 -33.48
N THR A 346 9.09 20.59 -32.75
CA THR A 346 8.38 21.87 -32.73
C THR A 346 9.28 22.94 -33.31
N LEU A 347 8.72 23.76 -34.19
CA LEU A 347 9.39 24.93 -34.76
C LEU A 347 8.80 26.17 -34.12
N HIS A 348 9.64 27.06 -33.59
CA HIS A 348 9.24 28.35 -33.01
C HIS A 348 10.37 29.37 -33.18
N SER A 349 10.05 30.65 -33.04
CA SER A 349 11.08 31.70 -33.10
C SER A 349 12.01 31.60 -31.87
N PRO A 350 13.29 32.05 -31.96
CA PRO A 350 14.25 31.94 -30.85
C PRO A 350 13.83 32.68 -29.58
N GLY A 351 13.02 33.75 -29.71
CA GLY A 351 12.49 34.52 -28.59
C GLY A 351 11.20 33.96 -28.01
N GLU A 352 10.52 33.06 -28.70
CA GLU A 352 9.27 32.44 -28.25
C GLU A 352 9.49 31.15 -27.48
N PHE A 353 8.54 30.83 -26.60
CA PHE A 353 8.54 29.58 -25.87
C PHE A 353 8.00 28.44 -26.74
N SER A 354 8.66 27.29 -26.70
CA SER A 354 8.14 26.05 -27.31
C SER A 354 6.88 25.61 -26.58
N THR A 355 5.73 26.05 -27.07
CA THR A 355 4.43 25.61 -26.56
C THR A 355 4.09 24.25 -27.18
N ASN A 356 4.82 23.19 -26.80
CA ASN A 356 4.62 21.81 -27.29
C ASN A 356 3.16 21.30 -27.22
N VAL A 357 2.30 22.04 -26.53
CA VAL A 357 0.92 21.73 -26.23
C VAL A 357 -0.07 22.79 -26.77
N LEU A 358 0.34 24.04 -27.01
CA LEU A 358 -0.62 25.12 -27.31
C LEU A 358 -0.85 25.33 -28.80
N ASP A 359 0.16 25.14 -29.64
CA ASP A 359 -0.02 25.26 -31.09
C ASP A 359 0.19 23.94 -31.83
N LYS A 360 -0.94 23.30 -32.19
CA LYS A 360 -0.91 22.07 -32.99
C LYS A 360 -0.37 22.30 -34.40
N LYS A 361 -0.38 23.55 -34.90
CA LYS A 361 0.08 23.88 -36.26
C LYS A 361 1.59 23.69 -36.41
N LEU A 362 2.35 23.84 -35.33
CA LEU A 362 3.82 23.84 -35.35
C LEU A 362 4.42 22.57 -34.75
N ARG A 363 3.59 21.53 -34.57
CA ARG A 363 3.98 20.26 -33.97
C ARG A 363 3.96 19.14 -35.00
N PHE A 364 5.14 18.58 -35.25
CA PHE A 364 5.31 17.47 -36.18
C PHE A 364 5.60 16.18 -35.42
N ASN A 365 4.78 15.16 -35.68
CA ASN A 365 5.03 13.83 -35.14
C ASN A 365 5.99 13.09 -36.08
N VAL A 366 7.26 13.00 -35.68
CA VAL A 366 8.25 12.20 -36.39
C VAL A 366 8.19 10.76 -35.87
N LYS A 367 7.97 9.81 -36.80
CA LYS A 367 7.97 8.38 -36.46
C LYS A 367 9.37 7.85 -36.71
N THR A 368 10.20 7.99 -35.69
CA THR A 368 11.61 7.60 -35.67
C THR A 368 11.85 6.09 -35.85
N ASN A 369 10.78 5.28 -35.92
CA ASN A 369 10.83 3.84 -36.21
C ASN A 369 10.77 3.53 -37.72
N VAL A 370 10.46 4.52 -38.56
CA VAL A 370 10.21 4.35 -40.01
C VAL A 370 11.06 5.34 -40.84
N GLU A 371 11.31 6.53 -40.29
CA GLU A 371 11.94 7.65 -40.98
C GLU A 371 13.34 7.86 -40.37
N ASN A 372 14.40 7.56 -41.12
CA ASN A 372 15.79 7.81 -40.67
C ASN A 372 16.22 9.27 -40.88
N TYR A 373 15.44 10.03 -41.64
CA TYR A 373 15.69 11.41 -42.01
C TYR A 373 14.33 12.08 -42.26
N VAL A 374 14.17 13.34 -41.87
CA VAL A 374 12.95 14.12 -42.10
C VAL A 374 13.34 15.48 -42.64
N ASP A 375 12.83 15.83 -43.82
CA ASP A 375 12.97 17.16 -44.38
C ASP A 375 11.78 18.04 -43.97
N PHE A 376 12.09 19.14 -43.28
CA PHE A 376 11.12 20.17 -42.97
C PHE A 376 11.23 21.30 -44.00
N HIS A 377 10.21 21.43 -44.87
CA HIS A 377 10.10 22.58 -45.76
C HIS A 377 8.96 23.49 -45.28
N PHE A 378 9.35 24.66 -44.77
CA PHE A 378 8.44 25.65 -44.21
C PHE A 378 8.68 27.03 -44.83
N SER A 379 7.62 27.83 -44.91
CA SER A 379 7.70 29.25 -45.26
C SER A 379 7.47 30.06 -43.99
N ILE A 380 8.41 30.97 -43.73
CA ILE A 380 8.28 31.97 -42.69
C ILE A 380 7.56 33.16 -43.32
N ILE A 381 6.42 33.55 -42.74
CA ILE A 381 5.72 34.78 -43.09
C ILE A 381 5.83 35.69 -41.88
N GLU A 382 6.67 36.73 -41.99
CA GLU A 382 6.77 37.76 -40.97
C GLU A 382 5.68 38.81 -41.21
N VAL A 383 4.74 38.91 -40.27
CA VAL A 383 3.75 39.98 -40.25
C VAL A 383 4.36 41.13 -39.46
N VAL A 384 5.01 42.04 -40.17
CA VAL A 384 5.50 43.30 -39.62
C VAL A 384 4.43 44.35 -39.85
N ASN A 385 3.87 44.85 -38.77
CA ASN A 385 2.96 45.99 -38.79
C ASN A 385 3.70 47.28 -39.17
N ASP A 386 2.96 48.30 -39.64
CA ASP A 386 3.51 49.60 -40.02
C ASP A 386 4.43 50.15 -38.90
N PRO A 387 5.68 50.56 -39.20
CA PRO A 387 6.59 51.14 -38.21
C PRO A 387 5.98 52.30 -37.40
N LEU A 388 5.03 53.04 -37.99
CA LEU A 388 4.33 54.13 -37.31
C LEU A 388 3.54 53.66 -36.07
N LEU A 389 3.17 52.38 -36.01
CA LEU A 389 2.49 51.80 -34.85
C LEU A 389 3.38 51.67 -33.62
N LEU A 390 4.71 51.81 -33.76
CA LEU A 390 5.64 51.86 -32.60
C LEU A 390 5.40 53.10 -31.75
N ASP A 391 5.01 54.22 -32.38
CA ASP A 391 4.77 55.49 -31.70
C ASP A 391 3.33 55.61 -31.18
N GLU A 392 2.43 54.73 -31.62
CA GLU A 392 1.04 54.72 -31.19
C GLU A 392 0.85 54.04 -29.83
N ASN A 393 -0.03 54.65 -29.03
CA ASN A 393 -0.43 54.10 -27.74
C ASN A 393 -1.12 52.74 -27.95
N ILE A 394 -0.85 51.79 -27.04
CA ILE A 394 -1.43 50.44 -27.01
C ILE A 394 -2.97 50.43 -27.11
N ASP A 395 -3.63 51.45 -26.55
CA ASP A 395 -5.09 51.58 -26.60
C ASP A 395 -5.63 51.86 -28.00
N VAL A 396 -4.81 52.47 -28.87
CA VAL A 396 -5.12 52.78 -30.26
C VAL A 396 -4.81 51.58 -31.15
N ARG A 397 -3.60 51.04 -31.07
CA ARG A 397 -3.16 49.93 -31.95
C ARG A 397 -3.71 48.55 -31.60
N LYS A 398 -4.23 48.35 -30.38
CA LYS A 398 -4.85 47.08 -29.92
C LYS A 398 -3.96 45.83 -30.09
N CYS A 399 -2.65 45.99 -30.12
CA CYS A 399 -1.66 44.91 -30.15
C CYS A 399 -0.47 45.26 -29.25
N ARG A 400 0.36 44.28 -28.90
CA ARG A 400 1.59 44.46 -28.10
C ARG A 400 2.84 44.04 -28.87
N PHE A 401 3.92 44.81 -28.77
CA PHE A 401 5.22 44.40 -29.29
C PHE A 401 5.92 43.42 -28.34
N ASN A 402 6.89 42.68 -28.89
CA ASN A 402 7.67 41.65 -28.22
C ASN A 402 8.37 42.14 -26.92
N ASN A 403 8.74 43.42 -26.85
CA ASN A 403 9.37 44.04 -25.69
C ASN A 403 8.36 44.56 -24.63
N GLU A 404 7.06 44.54 -24.91
CA GLU A 404 6.01 45.10 -24.03
C GLU A 404 5.48 44.08 -23.04
N ILE A 405 6.39 43.54 -22.25
CA ILE A 405 6.12 42.47 -21.29
C ILE A 405 5.29 43.01 -20.13
N LEU A 406 4.21 42.30 -19.79
CA LEU A 406 3.41 42.61 -18.61
C LEU A 406 4.24 42.40 -17.34
N ARG A 407 4.18 43.35 -16.40
CA ARG A 407 4.78 43.22 -15.07
C ARG A 407 3.92 42.31 -14.16
N ASP A 408 3.65 41.09 -14.61
CA ASP A 408 2.96 40.08 -13.82
C ASP A 408 4.00 39.11 -13.21
N PRO A 409 4.00 38.85 -11.89
CA PRO A 409 4.90 37.89 -11.25
C PRO A 409 4.83 36.47 -11.83
N LEU A 410 3.72 36.11 -12.47
CA LEU A 410 3.50 34.81 -13.10
C LEU A 410 3.88 34.80 -14.59
N HIS A 411 4.22 35.95 -15.17
CA HIS A 411 4.74 36.05 -16.52
C HIS A 411 6.28 35.98 -16.50
N THR A 412 6.84 34.78 -16.53
CA THR A 412 8.28 34.56 -16.44
C THR A 412 9.02 34.60 -17.79
N TYR A 413 8.33 35.01 -18.87
CA TYR A 413 8.86 34.94 -20.23
C TYR A 413 9.65 36.21 -20.60
N GLN A 414 10.74 36.02 -21.36
CA GLN A 414 11.66 37.09 -21.80
C GLN A 414 11.08 37.97 -22.91
N VAL A 415 10.07 37.47 -23.63
CA VAL A 415 9.43 38.17 -24.75
C VAL A 415 7.92 38.04 -24.60
N TYR A 416 7.19 39.08 -24.98
CA TYR A 416 5.74 39.03 -25.04
C TYR A 416 5.29 38.09 -26.16
N SER A 417 4.37 37.18 -25.83
CA SER A 417 3.55 36.50 -26.83
C SER A 417 2.13 36.35 -26.31
N TYR A 418 1.15 36.37 -27.22
CA TYR A 418 -0.25 36.24 -26.84
C TYR A 418 -0.54 34.94 -26.08
N SER A 419 0.08 33.82 -26.51
CA SER A 419 -0.06 32.51 -25.88
C SER A 419 0.58 32.46 -24.49
N ALA A 420 1.74 33.08 -24.30
CA ALA A 420 2.40 33.21 -23.00
C ALA A 420 1.56 34.04 -22.02
N CYS A 421 1.01 35.18 -22.48
CA CYS A 421 0.12 36.02 -21.70
C CYS A 421 -1.14 35.26 -21.24
N ARG A 422 -1.82 34.57 -22.16
CA ARG A 422 -3.00 33.76 -21.83
C ARG A 422 -2.69 32.64 -20.83
N SER A 423 -1.52 32.03 -20.98
CA SER A 423 -1.06 30.98 -20.06
C SER A 423 -0.84 31.53 -18.66
N ALA A 424 -0.14 32.66 -18.54
CA ALA A 424 0.09 33.35 -17.26
C ALA A 424 -1.24 33.76 -16.59
N GLN A 425 -2.18 34.34 -17.32
CA GLN A 425 -3.52 34.67 -16.80
C GLN A 425 -4.30 33.44 -16.34
N SER A 426 -4.24 32.33 -17.10
CA SER A 426 -4.90 31.09 -16.70
C SER A 426 -4.30 30.50 -15.41
N ILE A 427 -2.97 30.62 -15.25
CA ILE A 427 -2.28 30.21 -14.02
C ILE A 427 -2.70 31.11 -12.86
N LYS A 428 -2.77 32.42 -13.06
CA LYS A 428 -3.22 33.39 -12.06
C LYS A 428 -4.62 33.09 -11.57
N LYS A 429 -5.59 32.90 -12.47
CA LYS A 429 -6.97 32.54 -12.11
C LYS A 429 -7.04 31.21 -11.34
N LEU A 430 -6.25 30.22 -11.75
CA LEU A 430 -6.18 28.95 -11.03
C LEU A 430 -5.57 29.13 -9.65
N PHE A 431 -4.54 29.96 -9.52
CA PHE A 431 -3.91 30.25 -8.24
C PHE A 431 -4.85 31.00 -7.30
N GLU A 432 -5.58 31.99 -7.80
CA GLU A 432 -6.61 32.71 -7.03
C GLU A 432 -7.71 31.75 -6.54
N HIS A 433 -8.12 30.78 -7.37
CA HIS A 433 -9.17 29.83 -7.02
C HIS A 433 -8.68 28.68 -6.11
N CYS A 434 -7.51 28.11 -6.40
CA CYS A 434 -7.04 26.86 -5.80
C CYS A 434 -5.86 27.03 -4.84
N GLN A 435 -5.27 28.23 -4.73
CA GLN A 435 -4.06 28.52 -3.96
C GLN A 435 -2.87 27.59 -4.24
N CYS A 436 -2.83 26.97 -5.43
CA CYS A 436 -1.75 26.10 -5.86
C CYS A 436 -1.47 26.25 -7.37
N VAL A 437 -0.21 26.02 -7.76
CA VAL A 437 0.23 26.03 -9.16
C VAL A 437 0.65 24.61 -9.54
N HIS A 438 0.07 24.07 -10.61
CA HIS A 438 0.43 22.75 -11.12
C HIS A 438 1.78 22.81 -11.87
N PRO A 439 2.79 21.99 -11.53
CA PRO A 439 4.16 22.14 -12.03
C PRO A 439 4.35 21.82 -13.52
N VAL A 440 3.48 21.01 -14.13
CA VAL A 440 3.47 20.74 -15.57
C VAL A 440 2.02 20.52 -15.98
N ARG A 441 1.38 21.42 -16.71
CA ARG A 441 0.05 21.09 -17.27
C ARG A 441 0.22 20.14 -18.44
N ASP A 442 0.13 18.85 -18.17
CA ASP A 442 -0.39 17.87 -19.13
C ASP A 442 -1.92 18.04 -19.19
N ILE A 443 -2.45 18.37 -20.36
CA ILE A 443 -3.87 18.72 -20.58
C ILE A 443 -4.79 17.48 -20.55
N SER A 444 -4.26 16.29 -20.28
CA SER A 444 -5.05 15.05 -20.23
C SER A 444 -6.18 15.05 -19.17
N SER A 445 -6.16 15.98 -18.20
CA SER A 445 -7.20 16.13 -17.16
C SER A 445 -8.33 17.13 -17.50
N LEU A 446 -8.30 17.84 -18.63
CA LEU A 446 -9.41 18.71 -19.08
C LEU A 446 -10.24 18.04 -20.18
N LYS A 447 -11.04 17.05 -19.77
CA LYS A 447 -12.21 16.58 -20.54
C LYS A 447 -13.51 17.30 -20.16
N THR A 448 -13.44 18.42 -19.45
CA THR A 448 -14.50 19.42 -19.53
C THR A 448 -14.29 20.19 -20.82
N LYS A 449 -15.21 20.02 -21.78
CA LYS A 449 -15.29 20.88 -22.96
C LYS A 449 -15.18 22.33 -22.47
N LEU A 450 -14.11 23.02 -22.83
CA LEU A 450 -14.04 24.49 -22.88
C LEU A 450 -15.02 24.93 -23.99
N GLY A 451 -16.30 24.72 -23.76
CA GLY A 451 -17.38 25.31 -24.53
C GLY A 451 -17.71 26.63 -23.85
N LYS A 452 -17.41 27.73 -24.53
CA LYS A 452 -17.50 29.13 -24.06
C LYS A 452 -16.44 29.51 -23.02
N ASP A 453 -15.23 29.80 -23.50
CA ASP A 453 -14.46 30.89 -22.89
C ASP A 453 -15.32 32.15 -23.03
N ASN A 454 -15.86 32.66 -21.92
CA ASN A 454 -16.42 34.02 -21.90
C ASN A 454 -15.27 34.96 -22.26
N ARG A 455 -15.30 35.51 -23.49
CA ARG A 455 -14.32 36.47 -24.03
C ARG A 455 -14.21 37.75 -23.19
N GLU A 456 -15.10 37.95 -22.24
CA GLU A 456 -15.24 39.18 -21.44
C GLU A 456 -14.15 39.35 -20.36
N ASN A 457 -13.34 38.34 -20.04
CA ASN A 457 -12.34 38.43 -18.95
C ASN A 457 -10.88 38.18 -19.41
N SER A 458 -10.55 38.46 -20.67
CA SER A 458 -9.17 38.41 -21.19
C SER A 458 -8.66 39.75 -21.71
N GLU A 459 -9.18 40.86 -21.20
CA GLU A 459 -8.92 42.20 -21.75
C GLU A 459 -7.43 42.59 -21.73
N ASP A 460 -6.61 42.06 -20.81
CA ASP A 460 -5.20 42.48 -20.75
C ASP A 460 -4.26 41.83 -21.78
N CYS A 461 -4.65 40.68 -22.38
CA CYS A 461 -3.84 40.00 -23.38
C CYS A 461 -4.26 40.43 -24.79
N LEU A 462 -3.46 41.29 -25.40
CA LEU A 462 -3.65 41.74 -26.79
C LEU A 462 -2.86 40.87 -27.77
N PRO A 463 -3.28 40.76 -29.04
CA PRO A 463 -2.50 40.08 -30.07
C PRO A 463 -1.09 40.71 -30.20
N SER A 464 -0.13 39.94 -30.72
CA SER A 464 1.20 40.48 -30.99
C SER A 464 1.14 41.46 -32.18
N CYS A 465 1.84 42.59 -32.09
CA CYS A 465 2.04 43.49 -33.22
C CYS A 465 3.09 42.95 -34.20
N VAL A 466 3.88 41.97 -33.79
CA VAL A 466 4.86 41.27 -34.62
C VAL A 466 4.53 39.80 -34.47
N ASP A 467 3.92 39.22 -35.48
CA ASP A 467 3.58 37.80 -35.48
C ASP A 467 4.31 37.12 -36.65
N SER A 468 4.90 35.97 -36.38
CA SER A 468 5.54 35.15 -37.40
C SER A 468 4.67 33.93 -37.61
N ASP A 469 3.94 33.89 -38.72
CA ASP A 469 3.17 32.70 -39.06
C ASP A 469 4.07 31.73 -39.82
N LEU A 470 4.10 30.49 -39.34
CA LEU A 470 4.86 29.41 -39.93
C LEU A 470 3.88 28.54 -40.70
N SER A 471 3.90 28.66 -42.02
CA SER A 471 3.12 27.78 -42.88
C SER A 471 3.96 26.57 -43.27
N THR A 472 3.46 25.38 -42.95
CA THR A 472 4.09 24.14 -43.41
C THR A 472 3.77 23.97 -44.88
N ILE A 473 4.80 23.98 -45.74
CA ILE A 473 4.61 23.81 -47.18
C ILE A 473 4.63 22.33 -47.52
N TYR A 474 5.61 21.59 -46.99
CA TYR A 474 5.79 20.18 -47.29
C TYR A 474 6.60 19.47 -46.20
N LEU A 475 6.21 18.23 -45.88
CA LEU A 475 6.94 17.34 -44.99
C LEU A 475 7.30 16.08 -45.77
N SER A 476 8.57 15.92 -46.13
CA SER A 476 9.09 14.68 -46.73
C SER A 476 9.53 13.75 -45.61
N LYS A 477 9.14 12.49 -45.70
CA LYS A 477 9.33 11.47 -44.66
C LYS A 477 10.02 10.25 -45.23
#